data_AF-A0A5J6MLJ3-F1
#
_entry.id   AF-A0A5J6MLJ3-F1
#
_cell.length_a   1.000
_cell.length_b   1.000
_cell.length_c   1.000
_cell.angle_alpha   90.00
_cell.angle_beta   90.00
_cell.angle_gamma   90.00
#
_symmetry.space_group_name_H-M   'P 1'
#
loop_
_entity.id
_entity.type
_entity.pdbx_description
1 polymer ?
#
loop_
_entity_poly.entity_id
_entity_poly.type
_entity_poly.pdbx_seq_one_letter_code
_entity_poly.pdbx_strand_id
1 'polypeptide(L)'
;MAVETESNRRLRDSARTVRAGAAADPLGPIALIGAVALVALAISLGGSPLAFFHFPSFLMVVGGTFAVTCVSFSAGEVIRAHPTMVGALTTATPEPMDAARGMMTLADMVRRHGPLALQDQLPQFKSDPFLHRAMSLVVDAAPQDEIEAVMAADADASAQRMQRSASILRRAAEVAPAMGLIGTLIGLVQMLGSLDEPSKIGPAMALALLTTLYGALLANIVFGPLAAKIERNASAEAVLRQIYLIGAVSMARQENPRRLEILLNSVLPPWQQIRFFG
;
A
#
# COMPACT_ATOMS: atom_id res chain seq x y z
N MET A 1 43.03 -2.81 -17.35
CA MET A 1 42.75 -2.14 -16.06
C MET A 1 41.79 -0.94 -16.15
N ALA A 2 41.76 -0.11 -17.21
CA ALA A 2 40.84 1.04 -17.27
C ALA A 2 39.39 0.70 -17.70
N VAL A 3 39.19 -0.30 -18.58
CA VAL A 3 37.87 -0.69 -19.13
C VAL A 3 36.98 -1.39 -18.09
N GLU A 4 37.60 -2.14 -17.17
CA GLU A 4 36.92 -2.89 -16.11
C GLU A 4 36.30 -1.95 -15.06
N THR A 5 36.93 -0.80 -14.83
CA THR A 5 36.44 0.26 -13.93
C THR A 5 35.22 0.98 -14.49
N GLU A 6 35.13 1.17 -15.81
CA GLU A 6 34.01 1.86 -16.44
C GLU A 6 32.78 0.96 -16.61
N SER A 7 32.99 -0.32 -16.94
CA SER A 7 31.92 -1.35 -16.93
C SER A 7 31.33 -1.47 -15.52
N ASN A 8 32.17 -1.64 -14.48
CA ASN A 8 31.69 -1.69 -13.10
C ASN A 8 30.98 -0.40 -12.66
N ARG A 9 31.37 0.76 -13.18
CA ARG A 9 30.71 2.04 -12.85
C ARG A 9 29.31 2.14 -13.47
N ARG A 10 29.17 1.76 -14.75
CA ARG A 10 27.85 1.67 -15.42
C ARG A 10 26.95 0.62 -14.75
N LEU A 11 27.53 -0.52 -14.36
CA LEU A 11 26.79 -1.56 -13.63
C LEU A 11 26.34 -1.10 -12.25
N ARG A 12 27.15 -0.32 -11.52
CA ARG A 12 26.77 0.29 -10.23
C ARG A 12 25.72 1.39 -10.39
N ASP A 13 25.77 2.16 -11.46
CA ASP A 13 24.77 3.19 -11.74
C ASP A 13 23.44 2.59 -12.24
N SER A 14 23.47 1.46 -12.97
CA SER A 14 22.26 0.71 -13.33
C SER A 14 21.67 -0.09 -12.17
N ALA A 15 22.51 -0.61 -11.28
CA ALA A 15 22.05 -1.13 -10.00
C ALA A 15 21.38 -0.02 -9.16
N ARG A 16 21.82 1.24 -9.28
CA ARG A 16 21.18 2.39 -8.64
C ARG A 16 19.85 2.78 -9.28
N THR A 17 19.66 2.62 -10.60
CA THR A 17 18.37 2.90 -11.25
C THR A 17 17.31 1.87 -10.89
N VAL A 18 17.67 0.58 -10.76
CA VAL A 18 16.79 -0.46 -10.18
C VAL A 18 16.43 -0.13 -8.73
N ARG A 19 17.36 0.52 -8.03
CA ARG A 19 17.33 0.83 -6.60
C ARG A 19 16.88 2.27 -6.33
N ALA A 20 16.09 2.89 -7.20
CA ALA A 20 15.32 4.07 -6.80
C ALA A 20 14.31 3.62 -5.73
N GLY A 21 14.83 3.39 -4.51
CA GLY A 21 14.08 3.06 -3.33
C GLY A 21 13.05 4.15 -3.20
N ALA A 22 11.80 3.72 -3.12
CA ALA A 22 10.70 4.64 -3.21
C ALA A 22 10.88 5.73 -2.15
N ALA A 23 11.00 6.98 -2.59
CA ALA A 23 11.10 8.10 -1.68
C ALA A 23 9.91 8.04 -0.72
N ALA A 24 10.08 8.40 0.55
CA ALA A 24 8.93 8.49 1.44
C ALA A 24 7.86 9.37 0.76
N ASP A 25 6.58 8.99 0.85
CA ASP A 25 5.48 9.84 0.37
C ASP A 25 5.00 10.70 1.54
N PRO A 26 5.60 11.89 1.79
CA PRO A 26 5.24 12.72 2.92
C PRO A 26 3.83 13.32 2.76
N LEU A 27 3.29 13.35 1.54
CA LEU A 27 2.01 14.01 1.27
C LEU A 27 0.86 13.28 1.96
N GLY A 28 0.90 11.95 2.01
CA GLY A 28 -0.10 11.14 2.71
C GLY A 28 -0.30 11.53 4.18
N PRO A 29 0.72 11.41 5.03
CA PRO A 29 0.62 11.78 6.44
C PRO A 29 0.38 13.29 6.61
N ILE A 30 0.97 14.16 5.78
CA ILE A 30 0.70 15.62 5.84
C ILE A 30 -0.78 15.92 5.59
N ALA A 31 -1.38 15.34 4.55
CA ALA A 31 -2.78 15.55 4.23
C ALA A 31 -3.72 15.00 5.31
N LEU A 32 -3.41 13.82 5.87
CA LEU A 32 -4.15 13.24 6.99
C LEU A 32 -4.08 14.15 8.24
N ILE A 33 -2.88 14.60 8.61
CA ILE A 33 -2.66 15.54 9.72
C ILE A 33 -3.39 16.85 9.46
N GLY A 34 -3.35 17.37 8.23
CA GLY A 34 -4.06 18.58 7.83
C GLY A 34 -5.58 18.45 7.99
N ALA A 35 -6.17 17.33 7.57
CA ALA A 35 -7.59 17.06 7.74
C ALA A 35 -7.98 17.01 9.22
N VAL A 36 -7.21 16.29 10.06
CA VAL A 36 -7.44 16.23 11.51
C VAL A 36 -7.26 17.60 12.16
N ALA A 37 -6.25 18.38 11.75
CA ALA A 37 -5.99 19.72 12.26
C ALA A 37 -7.11 20.70 11.94
N LEU A 38 -7.70 20.64 10.74
CA LEU A 38 -8.86 21.46 10.38
C LEU A 38 -10.07 21.16 11.25
N VAL A 39 -10.35 19.88 11.52
CA VAL A 39 -11.43 19.48 12.43
C VAL A 39 -11.15 19.95 13.86
N ALA A 40 -9.92 19.77 14.34
CA ALA A 40 -9.52 20.22 15.68
C ALA A 40 -9.61 21.75 15.82
N LEU A 41 -9.21 22.50 14.79
CA LEU A 41 -9.33 23.95 14.75
C LEU A 41 -10.80 24.37 14.80
N ALA A 42 -11.68 23.75 14.01
CA ALA A 42 -13.12 24.04 14.03
C ALA A 42 -13.73 23.79 15.42
N ILE A 43 -13.33 22.71 16.09
CA ILE A 43 -13.74 22.40 17.47
C ILE A 43 -13.24 23.48 18.44
N SER A 44 -11.98 23.91 18.31
CA SER A 44 -11.38 24.92 19.20
C SER A 44 -11.98 26.32 19.03
N LEU A 45 -12.39 26.69 17.82
CA LEU A 45 -13.06 27.96 17.53
C LEU A 45 -14.52 27.95 17.99
N GLY A 46 -15.16 26.78 18.02
CA GLY A 46 -16.56 26.61 18.38
C GLY A 46 -16.85 26.50 19.88
N GLY A 47 -15.84 26.41 20.74
CA GLY A 47 -16.02 26.31 22.20
C GLY A 47 -15.00 25.42 22.87
N SER A 48 -15.41 24.70 23.93
CA SER A 48 -14.52 23.82 24.70
C SER A 48 -14.23 22.51 23.96
N PRO A 49 -12.96 22.21 23.61
CA PRO A 49 -12.60 20.93 22.97
C PRO A 49 -12.94 19.70 23.82
N LEU A 50 -12.94 19.85 25.15
CA LEU A 50 -13.28 18.78 26.08
C LEU A 50 -14.75 18.33 25.95
N ALA A 51 -15.65 19.19 25.44
CA ALA A 51 -17.04 18.84 25.20
C ALA A 51 -17.20 17.78 24.10
N PHE A 52 -16.21 17.63 23.22
CA PHE A 52 -16.20 16.65 22.15
C PHE A 52 -15.60 15.30 22.57
N PHE A 53 -15.22 15.13 23.83
CA PHE A 53 -14.69 13.86 24.35
C PHE A 53 -15.73 13.16 25.22
N HIS A 54 -16.41 12.16 24.66
CA HIS A 54 -17.40 11.36 25.37
C HIS A 54 -17.06 9.88 25.25
N PHE A 55 -16.51 9.31 26.34
CA PHE A 55 -16.01 7.95 26.36
C PHE A 55 -17.06 6.88 25.94
N PRO A 56 -18.34 6.94 26.37
CA PRO A 56 -19.35 6.00 25.88
C PRO A 56 -19.59 6.07 24.37
N SER A 57 -19.64 7.29 23.80
CA SER A 57 -19.80 7.47 22.35
C SER A 57 -18.61 6.90 21.58
N PHE A 58 -17.40 7.15 22.08
CA PHE A 58 -16.17 6.65 21.49
C PHE A 58 -16.12 5.12 21.50
N LEU A 59 -16.40 4.51 22.66
CA LEU A 59 -16.40 3.06 22.82
C LEU A 59 -17.43 2.39 21.91
N MET A 60 -18.63 2.98 21.78
CA MET A 60 -19.69 2.47 20.91
C MET A 60 -19.26 2.46 19.44
N VAL A 61 -18.69 3.56 18.95
CA VAL A 61 -18.29 3.66 17.54
C VAL A 61 -17.03 2.85 17.27
N VAL A 62 -15.95 3.06 18.01
CA VAL A 62 -14.67 2.38 17.76
C VAL A 62 -14.76 0.90 18.09
N GLY A 63 -15.29 0.56 19.26
CA GLY A 63 -15.47 -0.83 19.69
C GLY A 63 -16.47 -1.57 18.83
N GLY A 64 -17.60 -0.95 18.49
CA GLY A 64 -18.60 -1.53 17.59
C GLY A 64 -18.06 -1.73 16.18
N THR A 65 -17.33 -0.75 15.63
CA THR A 65 -16.71 -0.88 14.31
C THR A 65 -15.71 -2.03 14.30
N PHE A 66 -14.82 -2.08 15.29
CA PHE A 66 -13.85 -3.15 15.42
C PHE A 66 -14.52 -4.53 15.55
N ALA A 67 -15.54 -4.66 16.40
CA ALA A 67 -16.27 -5.90 16.60
C ALA A 67 -16.96 -6.37 15.32
N VAL A 68 -17.70 -5.50 14.63
CA VAL A 68 -18.40 -5.84 13.38
C VAL A 68 -17.41 -6.13 12.25
N THR A 69 -16.28 -5.42 12.17
CA THR A 69 -15.20 -5.77 11.23
C THR A 69 -14.62 -7.15 11.56
N CYS A 70 -14.46 -7.51 12.83
CA CYS A 70 -14.00 -8.84 13.26
C CYS A 70 -15.02 -9.96 12.99
N VAL A 71 -16.30 -9.65 12.78
CA VAL A 71 -17.28 -10.61 12.28
C VAL A 71 -17.03 -10.91 10.79
N SER A 72 -16.55 -9.93 10.03
CA SER A 72 -16.25 -10.08 8.59
C SER A 72 -14.84 -10.66 8.33
N PHE A 73 -13.89 -10.44 9.24
CA PHE A 73 -12.49 -10.84 9.13
C PHE A 73 -11.98 -11.40 10.45
N SER A 74 -11.13 -12.42 10.44
CA SER A 74 -10.55 -12.94 11.68
C SER A 74 -9.68 -11.87 12.37
N ALA A 75 -9.66 -11.84 13.71
CA ALA A 75 -8.82 -10.90 14.47
C ALA A 75 -7.33 -11.00 14.07
N GLY A 76 -6.86 -12.20 13.75
CA GLY A 76 -5.50 -12.41 13.26
C GLY A 76 -5.23 -11.77 11.89
N GLU A 77 -6.22 -11.67 11.00
CA GLU A 77 -6.08 -10.93 9.74
C GLU A 77 -6.02 -9.43 9.97
N VAL A 78 -6.86 -8.90 10.86
CA VAL A 78 -6.86 -7.47 11.21
C VAL A 78 -5.52 -7.05 11.81
N ILE A 79 -4.97 -7.85 12.73
CA ILE A 79 -3.66 -7.59 13.34
C ILE A 79 -2.54 -7.70 12.30
N ARG A 80 -2.57 -8.70 11.42
CA ARG A 80 -1.56 -8.87 10.37
C ARG A 80 -1.63 -7.81 9.27
N ALA A 81 -2.78 -7.17 9.07
CA ALA A 81 -2.93 -6.06 8.14
C ALA A 81 -2.32 -4.76 8.69
N HIS A 82 -2.13 -4.63 10.01
CA HIS A 82 -1.68 -3.39 10.65
C HIS A 82 -0.35 -2.83 10.10
N PRO A 83 0.72 -3.62 9.88
CA PRO A 83 1.96 -3.11 9.30
C PRO A 83 1.76 -2.56 7.88
N THR A 84 0.95 -3.25 7.06
CA THR A 84 0.60 -2.80 5.71
C THR A 84 -0.18 -1.48 5.74
N MET A 85 -1.09 -1.33 6.71
CA MET A 85 -1.86 -0.11 6.91
C MET A 85 -0.96 1.08 7.27
N VAL A 86 -0.02 0.90 8.20
CA VAL A 86 0.91 1.97 8.59
C VAL A 86 1.90 2.27 7.47
N GLY A 87 2.46 1.22 6.85
CA GLY A 87 3.40 1.35 5.74
C GLY A 87 2.79 2.06 4.53
N ALA A 88 1.50 1.86 4.25
CA ALA A 88 0.83 2.53 3.14
C ALA A 88 0.85 4.06 3.25
N LEU A 89 0.94 4.64 4.44
CA LEU A 89 1.05 6.09 4.60
C LEU A 89 2.41 6.62 4.14
N THR A 90 3.48 5.88 4.40
CA THR A 90 4.87 6.34 4.25
C THR A 90 5.59 5.81 3.02
N THR A 91 5.18 4.63 2.53
CA THR A 91 5.85 3.93 1.44
C THR A 91 5.35 4.43 0.10
N ALA A 92 6.25 4.98 -0.72
CA ALA A 92 5.99 5.12 -2.15
C ALA A 92 6.25 3.79 -2.86
N THR A 93 5.77 3.68 -4.09
CA THR A 93 6.13 2.61 -5.01
C THR A 93 7.16 3.13 -6.00
N PRO A 94 8.20 2.36 -6.37
CA PRO A 94 9.12 2.73 -7.45
C PRO A 94 8.38 3.06 -8.76
N GLU A 95 8.96 3.93 -9.57
CA GLU A 95 8.41 4.25 -10.89
C GLU A 95 8.57 3.05 -11.85
N PRO A 96 7.51 2.60 -12.53
CA PRO A 96 7.56 1.47 -13.47
C PRO A 96 8.62 1.63 -14.57
N MET A 97 8.80 2.86 -15.07
CA MET A 97 9.81 3.19 -16.07
C MET A 97 11.24 2.87 -15.58
N ASP A 98 11.56 3.20 -14.33
CA ASP A 98 12.90 3.00 -13.76
C ASP A 98 13.15 1.52 -13.50
N ALA A 99 12.14 0.80 -13.02
CA ALA A 99 12.18 -0.66 -12.91
C ALA A 99 12.43 -1.33 -14.27
N ALA A 100 11.73 -0.89 -15.33
CA ALA A 100 11.90 -1.43 -16.68
C ALA A 100 13.31 -1.17 -17.24
N ARG A 101 13.83 0.06 -17.11
CA ARG A 101 15.23 0.38 -17.49
C ARG A 101 16.25 -0.44 -16.71
N GLY A 102 15.97 -0.65 -15.44
CA GLY A 102 16.74 -1.53 -14.57
C GLY A 102 16.81 -2.95 -15.11
N MET A 103 15.65 -3.55 -15.41
CA MET A 103 15.56 -4.88 -16.01
C MET A 103 16.25 -4.98 -17.37
N MET A 104 16.14 -3.94 -18.21
CA MET A 104 16.86 -3.88 -19.49
C MET A 104 18.38 -3.94 -19.30
N THR A 105 18.92 -3.25 -18.28
CA THR A 105 20.36 -3.27 -18.01
C THR A 105 20.80 -4.65 -17.50
N LEU A 106 20.04 -5.24 -16.58
CA LEU A 106 20.33 -6.59 -16.08
C LEU A 106 20.29 -7.60 -17.23
N ALA A 107 19.33 -7.48 -18.14
CA ALA A 107 19.23 -8.35 -19.30
C ALA A 107 20.40 -8.20 -20.28
N ASP A 108 20.86 -6.98 -20.56
CA ASP A 108 22.07 -6.77 -21.39
C ASP A 108 23.33 -7.34 -20.72
N MET A 109 23.43 -7.24 -19.39
CA MET A 109 24.54 -7.83 -18.64
C MET A 109 24.51 -9.37 -18.72
N VAL A 110 23.36 -10.00 -18.43
CA VAL A 110 23.20 -11.45 -18.53
C VAL A 110 23.51 -11.95 -19.94
N ARG A 111 23.09 -11.20 -20.96
CA ARG A 111 23.39 -11.50 -22.37
C ARG A 111 24.90 -11.52 -22.67
N ARG A 112 25.66 -10.57 -22.10
CA ARG A 112 27.10 -10.40 -22.36
C ARG A 112 28.00 -11.30 -21.51
N HIS A 113 27.63 -11.46 -20.23
CA HIS A 113 28.49 -12.07 -19.21
C HIS A 113 27.90 -13.36 -18.62
N GLY A 114 26.70 -13.76 -19.07
CA GLY A 114 25.96 -14.91 -18.56
C GLY A 114 25.19 -14.62 -17.26
N PRO A 115 24.33 -15.55 -16.82
CA PRO A 115 23.48 -15.38 -15.64
C PRO A 115 24.27 -15.22 -14.33
N LEU A 116 25.43 -15.87 -14.24
CA LEU A 116 26.27 -15.86 -13.03
C LEU A 116 26.81 -14.46 -12.70
N ALA A 117 26.88 -13.56 -13.69
CA ALA A 117 27.29 -12.16 -13.48
C ALA A 117 26.34 -11.39 -12.54
N LEU A 118 25.11 -11.87 -12.36
CA LEU A 118 24.16 -11.29 -11.40
C LEU A 118 24.49 -11.66 -9.94
N GLN A 119 25.33 -12.66 -9.68
CA GLN A 119 25.64 -13.13 -8.32
C GLN A 119 26.22 -12.02 -7.44
N ASP A 120 27.15 -11.23 -8.00
CA ASP A 120 27.77 -10.10 -7.31
C ASP A 120 26.78 -8.97 -7.01
N GLN A 121 25.67 -8.95 -7.75
CA GLN A 121 24.61 -7.95 -7.65
C GLN A 121 23.48 -8.37 -6.70
N LEU A 122 23.27 -9.68 -6.45
CA LEU A 122 22.20 -10.17 -5.58
C LEU A 122 22.07 -9.45 -4.22
N PRO A 123 23.17 -9.16 -3.48
CA PRO A 123 23.07 -8.49 -2.18
C PRO A 123 22.39 -7.12 -2.24
N GLN A 124 22.43 -6.44 -3.39
CA GLN A 124 21.87 -5.10 -3.56
C GLN A 124 20.33 -5.12 -3.68
N PHE A 125 19.74 -6.27 -4.04
CA PHE A 125 18.31 -6.42 -4.23
C PHE A 125 17.56 -6.85 -2.95
N LYS A 126 18.27 -7.10 -1.83
CA LYS A 126 17.65 -7.58 -0.57
C LYS A 126 16.53 -6.68 -0.02
N SER A 127 16.49 -5.40 -0.38
CA SER A 127 15.42 -4.47 0.00
C SER A 127 14.11 -4.72 -0.74
N ASP A 128 14.15 -5.42 -1.87
CA ASP A 128 12.98 -5.88 -2.62
C ASP A 128 13.02 -7.41 -2.69
N PRO A 129 12.31 -8.11 -1.78
CA PRO A 129 12.30 -9.57 -1.74
C PRO A 129 11.84 -10.23 -3.04
N PHE A 130 10.92 -9.59 -3.78
CA PHE A 130 10.40 -10.14 -5.03
C PHE A 130 11.46 -10.09 -6.12
N LEU A 131 12.10 -8.94 -6.30
CA LEU A 131 13.21 -8.80 -7.25
C LEU A 131 14.40 -9.69 -6.87
N HIS A 132 14.78 -9.73 -5.59
CA HIS A 132 15.86 -10.59 -5.12
C HIS A 132 15.58 -12.06 -5.47
N ARG A 133 14.35 -12.54 -5.24
CA ARG A 133 13.93 -13.90 -5.58
C ARG A 133 14.00 -14.14 -7.09
N ALA A 134 13.49 -13.22 -7.90
CA ALA A 134 13.55 -13.30 -9.35
C ALA A 134 15.00 -13.45 -9.85
N MET A 135 15.91 -12.62 -9.35
CA MET A 135 17.32 -12.65 -9.76
C MET A 135 18.04 -13.89 -9.25
N SER A 136 17.68 -14.40 -8.06
CA SER A 136 18.25 -15.64 -7.52
C SER A 136 17.92 -16.82 -8.42
N LEU A 137 16.66 -16.95 -8.87
CA LEU A 137 16.25 -18.02 -9.78
C LEU A 137 16.97 -17.95 -11.13
N VAL A 138 17.26 -16.75 -11.62
CA VAL A 138 18.05 -16.56 -12.86
C VAL A 138 19.52 -16.97 -12.65
N VAL A 139 20.13 -16.62 -11.51
CA VAL A 139 21.50 -17.03 -11.16
C VAL A 139 21.61 -18.54 -11.02
N ASP A 140 20.60 -19.17 -10.41
CA ASP A 140 20.52 -20.63 -10.21
C ASP A 140 20.20 -21.38 -11.52
N ALA A 141 20.03 -20.67 -12.64
CA ALA A 141 19.70 -21.22 -13.95
C ALA A 141 18.42 -22.08 -13.94
N ALA A 142 17.42 -21.66 -13.15
CA ALA A 142 16.13 -22.35 -13.10
C ALA A 142 15.44 -22.33 -14.48
N PRO A 143 14.69 -23.40 -14.84
CA PRO A 143 13.90 -23.41 -16.06
C PRO A 143 12.93 -22.23 -16.13
N GLN A 144 12.76 -21.65 -17.32
CA GLN A 144 11.89 -20.48 -17.53
C GLN A 144 10.44 -20.70 -17.02
N ASP A 145 9.90 -21.91 -17.18
CA ASP A 145 8.54 -22.25 -16.80
C ASP A 145 8.40 -22.33 -15.27
N GLU A 146 9.48 -22.72 -14.58
CA GLU A 146 9.55 -22.69 -13.12
C GLU A 146 9.65 -21.26 -12.61
N ILE A 147 10.48 -20.41 -13.23
CA ILE A 147 10.56 -18.98 -12.90
C ILE A 147 9.19 -18.33 -13.05
N GLU A 148 8.53 -18.55 -14.19
CA GLU A 148 7.21 -18.01 -14.47
C GLU A 148 6.19 -18.49 -13.42
N ALA A 149 6.13 -19.79 -13.15
CA ALA A 149 5.19 -20.35 -12.18
C ALA A 149 5.42 -19.83 -10.75
N VAL A 150 6.67 -19.79 -10.27
CA VAL A 150 7.01 -19.35 -8.91
C VAL A 150 6.75 -17.86 -8.75
N MET A 151 7.20 -17.05 -9.71
CA MET A 151 7.08 -15.59 -9.64
C MET A 151 5.63 -15.14 -9.84
N ALA A 152 4.86 -15.78 -10.72
CA ALA A 152 3.43 -15.50 -10.88
C ALA A 152 2.65 -15.84 -9.60
N ALA A 153 2.91 -17.01 -9.01
CA ALA A 153 2.26 -17.40 -7.75
C ALA A 153 2.57 -16.43 -6.60
N ASP A 154 3.82 -15.95 -6.49
CA ASP A 154 4.18 -14.95 -5.46
C ASP A 154 3.51 -13.60 -5.73
N ALA A 155 3.44 -13.17 -6.99
CA ALA A 155 2.75 -11.94 -7.39
C ALA A 155 1.26 -11.97 -7.04
N ASP A 156 0.58 -13.06 -7.39
CA ASP A 156 -0.84 -13.26 -7.08
C ASP A 156 -1.08 -13.33 -5.57
N ALA A 157 -0.26 -14.08 -4.84
CA ALA A 157 -0.37 -14.17 -3.38
C ALA A 157 -0.17 -12.80 -2.72
N SER A 158 0.74 -11.97 -3.24
CA SER A 158 0.96 -10.62 -2.71
C SER A 158 -0.19 -9.67 -3.03
N ALA A 159 -0.70 -9.69 -4.25
CA ALA A 159 -1.87 -8.91 -4.63
C ALA A 159 -3.08 -9.26 -3.74
N GLN A 160 -3.32 -10.55 -3.47
CA GLN A 160 -4.39 -10.99 -2.57
C GLN A 160 -4.20 -10.49 -1.13
N ARG A 161 -2.97 -10.51 -0.59
CA ARG A 161 -2.67 -9.98 0.76
C ARG A 161 -2.97 -8.48 0.87
N MET A 162 -2.59 -7.70 -0.13
CA MET A 162 -2.87 -6.25 -0.15
C MET A 162 -4.37 -5.98 -0.31
N GLN A 163 -5.03 -6.69 -1.23
CA GLN A 163 -6.47 -6.57 -1.43
C GLN A 163 -7.26 -6.91 -0.16
N ARG A 164 -6.84 -7.95 0.57
CA ARG A 164 -7.43 -8.30 1.87
C ARG A 164 -7.25 -7.19 2.89
N SER A 165 -6.05 -6.60 2.96
CA SER A 165 -5.74 -5.49 3.86
C SER A 165 -6.59 -4.25 3.55
N ALA A 166 -6.74 -3.91 2.27
CA ALA A 166 -7.64 -2.84 1.84
C ALA A 166 -9.11 -3.14 2.18
N SER A 167 -9.57 -4.38 1.95
CA SER A 167 -10.95 -4.79 2.23
C SER A 167 -11.33 -4.66 3.71
N ILE A 168 -10.41 -4.94 4.63
CA ILE A 168 -10.62 -4.75 6.08
C ILE A 168 -10.91 -3.28 6.38
N LEU A 169 -10.11 -2.38 5.83
CA LEU A 169 -10.27 -0.94 6.01
C LEU A 169 -11.51 -0.39 5.31
N ARG A 170 -11.86 -0.93 4.13
CA ARG A 170 -13.14 -0.62 3.46
C ARG A 170 -14.32 -0.97 4.35
N ARG A 171 -14.30 -2.18 4.91
CA ARG A 171 -15.35 -2.62 5.80
C ARG A 171 -15.44 -1.75 7.05
N ALA A 172 -14.31 -1.38 7.64
CA ALA A 172 -14.30 -0.45 8.76
C ALA A 172 -14.87 0.94 8.39
N ALA A 173 -14.57 1.44 7.19
CA ALA A 173 -15.11 2.70 6.68
C ALA A 173 -16.63 2.66 6.46
N GLU A 174 -17.18 1.54 6.00
CA GLU A 174 -18.62 1.34 5.82
C GLU A 174 -19.36 1.20 7.16
N VAL A 175 -18.73 0.52 8.12
CA VAL A 175 -19.35 0.18 9.41
C VAL A 175 -19.31 1.35 10.39
N ALA A 176 -18.25 2.18 10.38
CA ALA A 176 -18.12 3.27 11.35
C ALA A 176 -19.29 4.28 11.35
N PRO A 177 -19.81 4.75 10.19
CA PRO A 177 -20.98 5.63 10.15
C PRO A 177 -22.25 4.92 10.59
N ALA A 178 -22.40 3.63 10.24
CA ALA A 178 -23.55 2.82 10.67
C ALA A 178 -23.58 2.65 12.19
N MET A 179 -22.43 2.41 12.82
CA MET A 179 -22.31 2.40 14.29
C MET A 179 -22.61 3.77 14.89
N GLY A 180 -22.21 4.85 14.21
CA GLY A 180 -22.57 6.22 14.58
C GLY A 180 -24.08 6.44 14.62
N LEU A 181 -24.80 5.98 13.59
CA LEU A 181 -26.26 6.06 13.49
C LEU A 181 -26.97 5.23 14.57
N ILE A 182 -26.48 4.02 14.85
CA ILE A 182 -27.00 3.19 15.95
C ILE A 182 -26.83 3.92 17.29
N GLY A 183 -25.68 4.55 17.52
CA GLY A 183 -25.44 5.39 18.69
C GLY A 183 -26.42 6.57 18.80
N THR A 184 -26.74 7.21 17.67
CA THR A 184 -27.74 8.28 17.62
C THR A 184 -29.12 7.80 18.04
N LEU A 185 -29.54 6.63 17.53
CA LEU A 185 -30.81 6.02 17.92
C LEU A 185 -30.85 5.71 19.42
N ILE A 186 -29.77 5.16 19.98
CA ILE A 186 -29.67 4.88 21.42
C ILE A 186 -29.79 6.18 22.23
N GLY A 187 -29.07 7.24 21.85
CA GLY A 187 -29.13 8.52 22.54
C GLY A 187 -30.52 9.18 22.46
N LEU A 188 -31.19 9.08 21.31
CA LEU A 188 -32.58 9.56 21.16
C LEU A 188 -33.56 8.79 22.06
N VAL A 189 -33.43 7.46 22.15
CA VAL A 189 -34.26 6.63 23.04
C VAL A 189 -34.03 7.02 24.51
N GLN A 190 -32.78 7.22 24.93
CA GLN A 190 -32.46 7.66 26.29
C GLN A 190 -33.01 9.07 26.60
N MET A 191 -32.94 9.98 25.63
CA MET A 191 -33.47 11.32 25.74
C MET A 191 -34.99 11.31 25.93
N LEU A 192 -35.71 10.56 25.09
CA LEU A 192 -37.16 10.42 25.17
C LEU A 192 -37.61 9.73 26.47
N GLY A 193 -36.82 8.80 26.99
CA GLY A 193 -37.10 8.14 28.27
C GLY A 193 -36.85 9.00 29.51
N SER A 194 -36.21 10.16 29.37
CA SER A 194 -35.82 11.04 30.50
C SER A 194 -36.39 12.46 30.37
N LEU A 195 -37.50 12.63 29.66
CA LEU A 195 -38.11 13.95 29.41
C LEU A 195 -38.53 14.67 30.69
N ASP A 196 -38.90 13.91 31.73
CA ASP A 196 -39.30 14.45 33.03
C ASP A 196 -38.11 14.97 33.85
N GLU A 197 -36.87 14.70 33.43
CA GLU A 197 -35.63 15.10 34.09
C GLU A 197 -34.69 15.88 33.14
N PRO A 198 -34.85 17.23 33.04
CA PRO A 198 -34.07 18.06 32.10
C PRO A 198 -32.55 17.92 32.20
N SER A 199 -32.02 17.57 33.39
CA SER A 199 -30.59 17.34 33.61
C SER A 199 -30.03 16.14 32.85
N LYS A 200 -30.86 15.16 32.47
CA LYS A 200 -30.45 13.95 31.74
C LYS A 200 -30.52 14.11 30.21
N ILE A 201 -31.23 15.14 29.72
CA ILE A 201 -31.41 15.39 28.29
C ILE A 201 -30.07 15.74 27.61
N GLY A 202 -29.27 16.63 28.23
CA GLY A 202 -27.98 17.07 27.69
C GLY A 202 -26.99 15.92 27.43
N PRO A 203 -26.71 15.05 28.42
CA PRO A 203 -25.87 13.87 28.23
C PRO A 203 -26.36 12.90 27.14
N ALA A 204 -27.67 12.64 27.06
CA ALA A 204 -28.25 11.76 26.04
C ALA A 204 -28.13 12.35 24.62
N MET A 205 -28.32 13.66 24.48
CA MET A 205 -28.11 14.38 23.23
C MET A 205 -26.62 14.38 22.82
N ALA A 206 -25.71 14.58 23.78
CA ALA A 206 -24.27 14.51 23.52
C ALA A 206 -23.86 13.12 23.02
N LEU A 207 -24.39 12.05 23.63
CA LEU A 207 -24.19 10.67 23.14
C LEU A 207 -24.60 10.57 21.66
N ALA A 208 -25.81 11.04 21.32
CA ALA A 208 -26.38 10.90 19.99
C ALA A 208 -25.61 11.65 18.88
N LEU A 209 -25.15 12.86 19.18
CA LEU A 209 -24.43 13.71 18.21
C LEU A 209 -22.97 13.28 18.05
N LEU A 210 -22.30 12.94 19.16
CA LEU A 210 -20.89 12.57 19.13
C LEU A 210 -20.67 11.21 18.47
N THR A 211 -21.62 10.26 18.55
CA THR A 211 -21.49 8.99 17.83
C THR A 211 -21.54 9.20 16.31
N THR A 212 -22.43 10.08 15.80
CA THR A 212 -22.45 10.42 14.37
C THR A 212 -21.16 11.08 13.94
N LEU A 213 -20.66 12.04 14.74
CA LEU A 213 -19.41 12.74 14.46
C LEU A 213 -18.24 11.75 14.39
N TYR A 214 -18.04 10.92 15.41
CA TYR A 214 -16.93 9.95 15.43
C TYR A 214 -17.02 8.95 14.29
N GLY A 215 -18.22 8.45 13.97
CA GLY A 215 -18.42 7.53 12.86
C GLY A 215 -18.04 8.15 11.52
N ALA A 216 -18.47 9.39 11.27
CA ALA A 216 -18.16 10.13 10.05
C ALA A 216 -16.66 10.46 9.92
N LEU A 217 -16.02 10.87 11.02
CA LEU A 217 -14.58 11.18 11.03
C LEU A 217 -13.74 9.93 10.76
N LEU A 218 -14.02 8.82 11.46
CA LEU A 218 -13.26 7.58 11.27
C LEU A 218 -13.41 7.02 9.86
N ALA A 219 -14.62 7.03 9.31
CA ALA A 219 -14.88 6.54 7.97
C ALA A 219 -14.17 7.36 6.89
N ASN A 220 -14.33 8.69 6.93
CA ASN A 220 -13.96 9.54 5.80
C ASN A 220 -12.56 10.15 5.91
N ILE A 221 -12.01 10.28 7.12
CA ILE A 221 -10.66 10.82 7.32
C ILE A 221 -9.64 9.70 7.46
N VAL A 222 -10.00 8.58 8.08
CA VAL A 222 -9.04 7.51 8.42
C VAL A 222 -9.19 6.30 7.49
N PHE A 223 -10.27 5.54 7.63
CA PHE A 223 -10.38 4.22 6.99
C PHE A 223 -10.56 4.31 5.47
N GLY A 224 -11.41 5.24 5.02
CA GLY A 224 -11.71 5.54 3.62
C GLY A 224 -10.44 5.86 2.82
N PRO A 225 -9.73 6.95 3.13
CA PRO A 225 -8.51 7.31 2.41
C PRO A 225 -7.42 6.25 2.50
N LEU A 226 -7.25 5.60 3.66
CA LEU A 226 -6.16 4.65 3.87
C LEU A 226 -6.31 3.41 2.99
N ALA A 227 -7.50 2.82 2.88
CA ALA A 227 -7.66 1.68 1.97
C ALA A 227 -7.50 2.07 0.49
N ALA A 228 -7.76 3.33 0.12
CA ALA A 228 -7.66 3.76 -1.29
C ALA A 228 -6.19 3.88 -1.65
N LYS A 229 -5.40 4.34 -0.68
CA LYS A 229 -3.95 4.36 -0.78
C LYS A 229 -3.37 2.95 -0.90
N ILE A 230 -3.85 1.98 -0.09
CA ILE A 230 -3.42 0.57 -0.22
C ILE A 230 -3.78 0.00 -1.59
N GLU A 231 -5.01 0.20 -2.07
CA GLU A 231 -5.48 -0.26 -3.39
C GLU A 231 -4.61 0.33 -4.52
N ARG A 232 -4.32 1.64 -4.45
CA ARG A 232 -3.45 2.32 -5.41
C ARG A 232 -2.04 1.74 -5.39
N ASN A 233 -1.47 1.56 -4.21
CA ASN A 233 -0.12 1.01 -4.05
C ASN A 233 -0.07 -0.45 -4.54
N ALA A 234 -1.12 -1.24 -4.30
CA ALA A 234 -1.23 -2.62 -4.78
C ALA A 234 -1.25 -2.69 -6.31
N SER A 235 -2.01 -1.79 -6.95
CA SER A 235 -2.03 -1.69 -8.41
C SER A 235 -0.68 -1.30 -8.98
N ALA A 236 0.03 -0.35 -8.36
CA ALA A 236 1.37 0.06 -8.80
C ALA A 236 2.40 -1.07 -8.61
N GLU A 237 2.34 -1.77 -7.48
CA GLU A 237 3.23 -2.89 -7.19
C GLU A 237 2.98 -4.10 -8.11
N ALA A 238 1.73 -4.34 -8.53
CA ALA A 238 1.40 -5.37 -9.51
C ALA A 238 2.12 -5.15 -10.84
N VAL A 239 2.16 -3.91 -11.33
CA VAL A 239 2.89 -3.53 -12.55
C VAL A 239 4.39 -3.79 -12.39
N LEU A 240 4.98 -3.40 -11.25
CA LEU A 240 6.40 -3.64 -10.97
C LEU A 240 6.73 -5.14 -10.95
N ARG A 241 5.92 -5.94 -10.26
CA ARG A 241 6.09 -7.40 -10.22
C ARG A 241 6.00 -8.02 -11.60
N GLN A 242 5.10 -7.54 -12.46
CA GLN A 242 4.98 -8.00 -13.83
C GLN A 242 6.22 -7.65 -14.67
N ILE A 243 6.78 -6.44 -14.51
CA ILE A 243 8.04 -6.02 -15.13
C ILE A 243 9.19 -6.94 -14.71
N TYR A 244 9.31 -7.23 -13.42
CA TYR A 244 10.36 -8.09 -12.89
C TYR A 244 10.21 -9.55 -13.35
N LEU A 245 8.99 -10.08 -13.40
CA LEU A 245 8.70 -11.41 -13.94
C LEU A 245 9.07 -11.52 -15.42
N ILE A 246 8.59 -10.59 -16.26
CA ILE A 246 8.91 -10.56 -17.69
C ILE A 246 10.42 -10.47 -17.91
N GLY A 247 11.09 -9.59 -17.16
CA GLY A 247 12.54 -9.44 -17.25
C GLY A 247 13.29 -10.71 -16.83
N ALA A 248 12.91 -11.35 -15.72
CA ALA A 248 13.53 -12.58 -15.25
C ALA A 248 13.37 -13.74 -16.25
N VAL A 249 12.15 -13.93 -16.79
CA VAL A 249 11.88 -14.96 -17.80
C VAL A 249 12.66 -14.68 -19.09
N SER A 250 12.71 -13.44 -19.55
CA SER A 250 13.46 -13.06 -20.76
C SER A 250 14.97 -13.25 -20.60
N MET A 251 15.52 -12.98 -19.41
CA MET A 251 16.92 -13.27 -19.08
C MET A 251 17.23 -14.77 -19.06
N ALA A 252 16.37 -15.58 -18.44
CA ALA A 252 16.51 -17.03 -18.44
C ALA A 252 16.46 -17.63 -19.86
N ARG A 253 15.62 -17.06 -20.73
CA ARG A 253 15.53 -17.40 -22.16
C ARG A 253 16.70 -16.90 -23.01
N GLN A 254 17.54 -16.03 -22.46
CA GLN A 254 18.58 -15.31 -23.20
C GLN A 254 18.01 -14.63 -24.46
N GLU A 255 16.82 -14.03 -24.37
CA GLU A 255 16.18 -13.34 -25.48
C GLU A 255 16.98 -12.11 -25.93
N ASN A 256 16.72 -11.64 -27.15
CA ASN A 256 17.30 -10.39 -27.62
C ASN A 256 16.74 -9.24 -26.76
N PRO A 257 17.58 -8.36 -26.19
CA PRO A 257 17.10 -7.23 -25.39
C PRO A 257 16.05 -6.36 -26.08
N ARG A 258 16.08 -6.24 -27.42
CA ARG A 258 15.02 -5.53 -28.17
C ARG A 258 13.65 -6.19 -28.03
N ARG A 259 13.59 -7.51 -27.89
CA ARG A 259 12.35 -8.25 -27.61
C ARG A 259 11.85 -7.95 -26.21
N LEU A 260 12.75 -7.92 -25.21
CA LEU A 260 12.40 -7.55 -23.85
C LEU A 260 11.82 -6.13 -23.80
N GLU A 261 12.41 -5.17 -24.51
CA GLU A 261 11.89 -3.79 -24.60
C GLU A 261 10.44 -3.74 -25.10
N ILE A 262 10.12 -4.52 -26.15
CA ILE A 262 8.75 -4.63 -26.67
C ILE A 262 7.79 -5.20 -25.61
N LEU A 263 8.22 -6.25 -24.89
CA LEU A 263 7.41 -6.88 -23.84
C LEU A 263 7.21 -5.97 -22.62
N LEU A 264 8.22 -5.20 -22.22
CA LEU A 264 8.08 -4.26 -21.11
C LEU A 264 7.17 -3.09 -21.50
N ASN A 265 7.29 -2.57 -22.73
CA ASN A 265 6.45 -1.50 -23.23
C ASN A 265 4.96 -1.88 -23.41
N SER A 266 4.62 -3.18 -23.43
CA SER A 266 3.22 -3.62 -23.44
C SER A 266 2.54 -3.56 -22.07
N VAL A 267 3.34 -3.55 -20.99
CA VAL A 267 2.87 -3.46 -19.60
C VAL A 267 2.99 -2.04 -19.06
N LEU A 268 3.94 -1.26 -19.56
CA LEU A 268 4.12 0.13 -19.17
C LEU A 268 2.98 1.03 -19.66
N PRO A 269 2.57 2.03 -18.86
CA PRO A 269 1.68 3.08 -19.32
C PRO A 269 2.24 3.80 -20.57
N PRO A 270 1.40 4.28 -21.50
CA PRO A 270 1.86 4.93 -22.74
C PRO A 270 2.85 6.09 -22.53
N TRP A 271 2.70 6.85 -21.44
CA TRP A 271 3.57 7.97 -21.09
C TRP A 271 4.86 7.58 -20.37
N GLN A 272 5.04 6.30 -20.02
CA GLN A 272 6.22 5.75 -19.34
C GLN A 272 6.99 4.75 -20.19
N GLN A 273 6.60 4.57 -21.46
CA GLN A 273 7.30 3.68 -22.39
C GLN A 273 8.77 4.08 -22.53
N ILE A 274 9.63 3.08 -22.57
CA ILE A 274 11.07 3.25 -22.66
C ILE A 274 11.54 3.08 -24.10
N ARG A 275 12.58 3.85 -24.45
CA ARG A 275 13.43 3.62 -25.63
C ARG A 275 14.83 3.37 -25.13
N PHE A 276 15.27 2.12 -25.15
CA PHE A 276 16.58 1.72 -24.63
C PHE A 276 17.65 1.68 -25.72
N PHE A 277 17.27 1.26 -26.93
CA PHE A 277 18.18 1.14 -28.08
C PHE A 277 17.96 2.21 -29.17
N GLY A 278 17.13 3.22 -28.92
CA GLY A 278 16.74 4.25 -29.89
C GLY A 278 16.90 5.65 -29.35
#